data_AF-A0A9X9LNH9-F1
#
_entry.id   AF-A0A9X9LNH9-F1
#
_cell.length_a   1.000
_cell.length_b   1.000
_cell.length_c   1.000
_cell.angle_alpha   90.00
_cell.angle_beta   90.00
_cell.angle_gamma   90.00
#
_symmetry.space_group_name_H-M   'P 1'
#
loop_
_entity.id
_entity.type
_entity.pdbx_description
1 polymer ?
#
loop_
_entity_poly.entity_id
_entity_poly.type
_entity_poly.pdbx_seq_one_letter_code
_entity_poly.pdbx_strand_id
1 'polypeptide(L)'
;MRDPKQPEPLNSRMNKLRFAFQLYDLDRDGKISRHEMLQVLRLMVGVQVTEEQLESITDRTVQEADEDGDGAVSFLEFTKSLEKMDIEQKMSIRILK
;
A
#
# COMPACT_ATOMS: atom_id res chain seq x y z
N MET A 1 5.21 28.60 10.51
CA MET A 1 6.42 27.98 9.92
C MET A 1 6.71 26.73 10.75
N ARG A 2 6.83 25.54 10.16
CA ARG A 2 7.11 24.29 10.92
C ARG A 2 8.59 24.25 11.31
N ASP A 3 8.85 23.95 12.57
CA ASP A 3 10.19 23.84 13.14
C ASP A 3 10.85 22.53 12.67
N PRO A 4 12.06 22.55 12.08
CA PRO A 4 12.71 21.39 11.48
C PRO A 4 13.19 20.32 12.49
N LYS A 5 12.97 20.53 13.79
CA LYS A 5 13.35 19.61 14.88
C LYS A 5 12.17 18.92 15.56
N GLN A 6 10.93 19.17 15.12
CA GLN A 6 9.79 18.43 15.67
C GLN A 6 9.69 17.05 15.03
N PRO A 7 9.61 15.96 15.81
CA PRO A 7 9.36 14.64 15.24
C PRO A 7 8.05 14.70 14.45
N GLU A 8 8.05 14.12 13.25
CA GLU A 8 6.83 14.01 12.47
C GLU A 8 5.73 13.39 13.35
N PRO A 9 4.49 13.91 13.30
CA PRO A 9 3.41 13.31 14.05
C PRO A 9 3.31 11.83 13.68
N LEU A 10 3.17 10.96 14.68
CA LEU A 10 3.08 9.49 14.50
C LEU A 10 2.07 9.09 13.40
N ASN A 11 1.02 9.90 13.23
CA ASN A 11 -0.04 9.70 12.25
C ASN A 11 0.18 10.46 10.92
N SER A 12 1.41 10.88 10.59
CA SER A 12 1.70 11.55 9.32
C SER A 12 1.34 10.66 8.13
N ARG A 13 0.98 11.28 7.01
CA ARG A 13 0.69 10.56 5.76
C ARG A 13 1.83 9.60 5.38
N MET A 14 3.08 10.02 5.55
CA MET A 14 4.26 9.21 5.25
C MET A 14 4.35 7.98 6.16
N ASN A 15 4.13 8.13 7.47
CA ASN A 15 4.13 7.02 8.40
C ASN A 15 3.00 6.02 8.12
N LYS A 16 1.81 6.52 7.77
CA LYS A 16 0.68 5.68 7.34
C LYS A 16 0.98 4.90 6.06
N LEU A 17 1.60 5.55 5.07
CA LEU A 17 2.04 4.92 3.83
C LEU A 17 3.10 3.86 4.07
N ARG A 18 4.11 4.16 4.90
CA ARG A 18 5.16 3.19 5.30
C ARG A 18 4.56 1.98 6.01
N PHE A 19 3.65 2.21 6.96
CA PHE A 19 2.99 1.14 7.67
C PHE A 19 2.14 0.27 6.72
N ALA A 20 1.35 0.88 5.84
CA ALA A 20 0.57 0.15 4.85
C ALA A 20 1.49 -0.67 3.93
N PHE A 21 2.57 -0.07 3.42
CA PHE A 21 3.55 -0.77 2.59
C PHE A 21 4.13 -2.01 3.28
N GLN A 22 4.51 -1.88 4.56
CA GLN A 22 5.03 -3.00 5.36
C GLN A 22 4.01 -4.11 5.66
N LEU A 23 2.71 -3.86 5.47
CA LEU A 23 1.70 -4.92 5.53
C LEU A 23 1.63 -5.72 4.23
N TYR A 24 2.06 -5.14 3.11
CA TYR A 24 2.12 -5.79 1.81
C TYR A 24 3.48 -6.44 1.54
N ASP A 25 4.59 -5.80 1.92
CA ASP A 25 5.96 -6.30 1.81
C ASP A 25 6.23 -7.32 2.95
N LEU A 26 5.99 -8.60 2.66
CA LEU A 26 5.98 -9.67 3.65
C LEU A 26 7.38 -10.18 3.95
N ASP A 27 8.23 -10.26 2.92
CA ASP A 27 9.62 -10.69 3.08
C ASP A 27 10.58 -9.55 3.46
N ARG A 28 10.13 -8.30 3.38
CA ARG A 28 10.85 -7.08 3.74
C ARG A 28 12.03 -6.78 2.84
N ASP A 29 11.94 -7.14 1.56
CA ASP A 29 12.96 -6.81 0.56
C ASP A 29 12.86 -5.35 0.07
N GLY A 30 11.83 -4.62 0.48
CA GLY A 30 11.62 -3.20 0.17
C GLY A 30 10.81 -2.95 -1.10
N LYS A 31 10.22 -3.99 -1.68
CA LYS A 31 9.27 -3.93 -2.80
C LYS A 31 8.08 -4.85 -2.50
N ILE A 32 6.97 -4.63 -3.19
CA ILE A 32 5.80 -5.50 -3.11
C ILE A 32 5.78 -6.31 -4.39
N SER A 33 6.12 -7.59 -4.29
CA SER A 33 6.00 -8.49 -5.44
C SER A 33 4.53 -8.74 -5.78
N ARG A 34 4.28 -9.14 -7.03
CA ARG A 34 2.96 -9.63 -7.48
C ARG A 34 2.40 -10.70 -6.52
N HIS A 35 3.26 -11.61 -6.05
CA HIS A 35 2.84 -12.70 -5.19
C HIS A 35 2.36 -12.20 -3.83
N GLU A 36 3.09 -11.28 -3.21
CA GLU A 36 2.70 -10.71 -1.92
C GLU A 36 1.43 -9.87 -2.04
N MET A 37 1.30 -9.10 -3.12
CA MET A 37 0.06 -8.36 -3.38
C MET A 37 -1.14 -9.30 -3.48
N LEU A 38 -1.01 -10.41 -4.22
CA LEU A 38 -2.06 -11.42 -4.34
C LEU A 38 -2.40 -12.04 -2.98
N GLN A 39 -1.39 -12.39 -2.17
CA GLN A 39 -1.60 -12.96 -0.84
C GLN A 39 -2.39 -12.02 0.06
N VAL A 40 -2.02 -10.74 0.11
CA VAL A 40 -2.72 -9.76 0.96
C VAL A 40 -4.14 -9.51 0.44
N LEU A 41 -4.34 -9.38 -0.88
CA LEU A 41 -5.68 -9.23 -1.45
C LEU A 41 -6.57 -10.45 -1.14
N ARG A 42 -6.02 -11.66 -1.21
CA ARG A 42 -6.74 -12.89 -0.84
C ARG A 42 -7.21 -12.85 0.62
N LEU A 43 -6.36 -12.37 1.53
CA LEU A 43 -6.70 -12.24 2.95
C LEU A 43 -7.76 -11.15 3.21
N MET A 44 -7.78 -10.08 2.41
CA MET A 44 -8.69 -8.95 2.61
C MET A 44 -10.09 -9.16 2.01
N VAL A 45 -10.19 -9.80 0.84
CA VAL A 45 -11.44 -9.82 0.05
C VAL A 45 -12.28 -11.08 0.29
N GLY A 46 -11.68 -12.16 0.83
CA GLY A 46 -12.39 -13.37 1.24
C GLY A 46 -13.08 -14.12 0.08
N VAL A 47 -14.11 -14.92 0.39
CA VAL A 47 -14.82 -15.83 -0.55
C VAL A 47 -15.69 -15.14 -1.61
N GLN A 48 -15.74 -13.81 -1.67
CA GLN A 48 -16.61 -13.08 -2.59
C GLN A 48 -16.00 -12.83 -3.98
N VAL A 49 -14.70 -13.09 -4.15
CA VAL A 49 -13.98 -12.88 -5.40
C VAL A 49 -13.34 -14.18 -5.85
N THR A 50 -13.45 -14.51 -7.13
CA THR A 50 -12.83 -15.73 -7.68
C THR A 50 -11.32 -15.57 -7.79
N GLU A 51 -10.60 -16.68 -7.86
CA GLU A 51 -9.15 -16.64 -8.05
C GLU A 51 -8.74 -15.86 -9.29
N GLU A 52 -9.41 -16.11 -10.43
CA GLU A 52 -9.13 -15.42 -11.69
C GLU A 52 -9.36 -13.91 -11.61
N GLN A 53 -10.41 -13.49 -10.90
CA GLN A 53 -10.67 -12.07 -10.69
C GLN A 53 -9.58 -11.43 -9.81
N LEU A 54 -9.13 -12.15 -8.78
CA LEU A 54 -8.08 -11.69 -7.89
C LEU A 54 -6.74 -11.55 -8.62
N GLU A 55 -6.39 -12.53 -9.45
CA GLU A 55 -5.23 -12.46 -10.33
C GLU A 55 -5.34 -11.29 -11.30
N SER A 56 -6.49 -11.11 -11.96
CA SER A 56 -6.69 -10.00 -12.89
C SER A 56 -6.58 -8.63 -12.23
N ILE A 57 -7.10 -8.48 -11.00
CA ILE A 57 -6.98 -7.25 -10.22
C ILE A 57 -5.51 -7.03 -9.83
N THR A 58 -4.82 -8.08 -9.40
CA THR A 58 -3.40 -8.00 -9.01
C THR A 58 -2.55 -7.58 -10.19
N ASP A 59 -2.72 -8.23 -11.35
CA ASP A 59 -1.96 -7.92 -12.57
C ASP A 59 -2.13 -6.47 -13.01
N ARG A 60 -3.39 -5.99 -13.03
CA ARG A 60 -3.66 -4.58 -13.36
C ARG A 60 -3.05 -3.63 -12.35
N THR A 61 -3.16 -3.94 -11.06
CA THR A 61 -2.66 -3.05 -10.00
C THR A 61 -1.13 -2.94 -10.03
N VAL A 62 -0.43 -4.07 -10.21
CA VAL A 62 1.03 -4.06 -10.35
C VAL A 62 1.42 -3.32 -11.63
N GLN A 63 0.81 -3.65 -12.76
CA GLN A 63 1.11 -2.99 -14.04
C GLN A 63 0.89 -1.48 -14.04
N GLU A 64 -0.14 -1.00 -13.33
CA GLU A 64 -0.42 0.45 -13.24
C GLU A 64 0.54 1.18 -12.28
N ALA A 65 1.14 0.48 -11.33
CA ALA A 65 2.02 1.06 -10.32
C ALA A 65 3.52 0.93 -10.67
N ASP A 66 3.89 -0.15 -11.36
CA ASP A 66 5.25 -0.48 -11.79
C ASP A 66 5.70 0.44 -12.93
N GLU A 67 6.46 1.48 -12.61
CA GLU A 67 6.92 2.49 -13.57
C GLU A 67 8.26 2.12 -14.19
N ASP A 68 9.09 1.37 -13.46
CA ASP A 68 10.42 0.95 -13.93
C ASP A 68 10.42 -0.43 -14.62
N GLY A 69 9.32 -1.17 -14.54
CA GLY A 69 9.09 -2.44 -15.22
C GLY A 69 9.77 -3.63 -14.57
N ASP A 70 10.10 -3.57 -13.27
CA ASP A 70 10.76 -4.66 -12.55
C ASP A 70 9.81 -5.79 -12.11
N GLY A 71 8.50 -5.61 -12.33
CA GLY A 71 7.45 -6.56 -11.99
C GLY A 71 7.05 -6.55 -10.51
N ALA A 72 7.49 -5.55 -9.76
CA ALA A 72 7.14 -5.31 -8.37
C ALA A 72 6.79 -3.82 -8.17
N VAL A 73 6.34 -3.48 -6.96
CA VAL A 73 6.01 -2.10 -6.61
C VAL A 73 6.93 -1.64 -5.50
N SER A 74 7.87 -0.76 -5.83
CA SER A 74 8.74 -0.12 -4.86
C SER A 74 7.97 0.82 -3.93
N PHE A 75 8.57 1.20 -2.80
CA PHE A 75 7.94 2.17 -1.91
C PHE A 75 7.64 3.51 -2.60
N LEU A 76 8.49 3.95 -3.53
CA LEU A 76 8.31 5.20 -4.26
C LEU A 76 7.07 5.12 -5.16
N GLU A 77 6.96 4.05 -5.95
CA GLU A 77 5.81 3.79 -6.82
C GLU A 77 4.53 3.66 -6.01
N PHE A 78 4.56 2.92 -4.90
CA PHE A 78 3.43 2.80 -3.99
C PHE A 78 2.94 4.16 -3.49
N THR A 79 3.85 5.05 -3.08
CA THR A 79 3.49 6.39 -2.61
C THR A 79 2.90 7.27 -3.72
N LYS A 80 3.36 7.08 -4.96
CA LYS A 80 2.89 7.79 -6.15
C LYS A 80 1.50 7.32 -6.57
N SER A 81 1.28 6.01 -6.61
CA SER A 81 -0.02 5.38 -6.89
C SER A 81 -1.09 5.81 -5.89
N LEU A 82 -0.70 6.12 -4.66
CA LEU A 82 -1.59 6.62 -3.61
C LEU A 82 -1.54 8.15 -3.41
N GLU A 83 -0.94 8.90 -4.35
CA GLU A 83 -0.87 10.36 -4.28
C GLU A 83 -2.26 11.00 -4.31
N LYS A 84 -3.17 10.44 -5.12
CA LYS A 84 -4.55 10.92 -5.27
C LYS A 84 -5.52 10.35 -4.25
N MET A 85 -5.06 9.48 -3.34
CA MET A 85 -5.92 8.90 -2.29
C MET A 85 -5.79 9.65 -0.96
N ASP A 86 -6.92 10.02 -0.38
CA ASP A 86 -6.99 10.55 1.00
C ASP A 86 -6.82 9.41 2.02
N ILE A 87 -5.57 9.00 2.21
CA ILE A 87 -5.16 7.97 3.18
C ILE A 87 -5.32 8.47 4.62
N GLU A 88 -5.29 9.78 4.84
CA GLU A 88 -5.43 10.36 6.17
C GLU A 88 -6.79 10.01 6.78
N GLN A 89 -7.85 10.10 5.98
CA GLN A 89 -9.21 9.73 6.36
C GLN A 89 -9.42 8.21 6.38
N LYS A 90 -8.90 7.46 5.40
CA LYS A 90 -9.15 6.01 5.26
C LYS A 90 -8.46 5.15 6.33
N MET A 91 -7.26 5.53 6.77
CA MET A 91 -6.50 4.81 7.82
C MET A 91 -6.74 5.40 9.22
N SER A 92 -7.86 6.10 9.42
CA SER A 92 -8.26 6.62 10.74
C SER A 92 -9.18 5.63 11.44
N ILE A 93 -8.74 5.10 12.58
CA ILE A 93 -9.59 4.30 13.45
C ILE A 93 -10.52 5.26 14.20
N ARG A 94 -11.81 5.29 13.85
CA ARG A 94 -12.84 6.14 14.50
C ARG A 94 -13.32 5.60 15.87
N ILE A 95 -12.44 4.97 16.66
CA ILE A 95 -12.79 4.37 17.96
C ILE A 95 -12.79 5.41 19.10
N LEU A 96 -12.41 6.66 18.82
CA LEU A 96 -12.40 7.75 19.81
C LEU A 96 -13.40 8.85 19.45
N LYS A 97 -14.69 8.56 19.63
CA LYS A 97 -15.72 9.54 20.00
C LYS A 97 -16.78 8.85 20.85
#